data_AF-A0AAE1GQZ2-F1
#
_entry.id   AF-A0AAE1GQZ2-F1
#
_cell.length_a   1.000
_cell.length_b   1.000
_cell.length_c   1.000
_cell.angle_alpha   90.00
_cell.angle_beta   90.00
_cell.angle_gamma   90.00
#
_symmetry.space_group_name_H-M   'P 1'
#
loop_
_entity.id
_entity.type
_entity.pdbx_description
1 polymer ?
#
loop_
_entity_poly.entity_id
_entity_poly.type
_entity_poly.pdbx_seq_one_letter_code
_entity_poly.pdbx_strand_id
1 'polypeptide(L)'
;MTPKKRRQSGPRSPEQRKKQHTEKQPEEDPEVGITVKYDFGWDKRGNGFRYDSRSGRGSLFGQLTNACLGYMVMSSYCRKCAMRASAGDHDCVCNHDGSAKGMEPRAAVQLCLNNLNLTQVNVRVDTIVTDRDASTFAALQKESPHPINRLVDLNHNLKGFNNDLYLLKKSFTWLQGWERYFQK
;
A
#
# COMPACT_ATOMS: atom_id res chain seq x y z
N MET A 1 -40.11 -75.80 -32.88
CA MET A 1 -40.40 -75.01 -34.10
C MET A 1 -40.92 -73.64 -33.69
N THR A 2 -40.12 -72.58 -33.87
CA THR A 2 -40.55 -71.21 -34.19
C THR A 2 -39.29 -70.36 -34.48
N PRO A 3 -39.34 -69.37 -35.39
CA PRO A 3 -38.17 -68.90 -36.12
C PRO A 3 -37.50 -67.67 -35.48
N LYS A 4 -36.18 -67.54 -35.69
CA LYS A 4 -35.36 -66.37 -35.39
C LYS A 4 -35.96 -65.10 -36.03
N LYS A 5 -36.40 -64.13 -35.21
CA LYS A 5 -36.66 -62.76 -35.68
C LYS A 5 -35.41 -61.89 -35.49
N ARG A 6 -34.95 -61.40 -36.64
CA ARG A 6 -33.83 -60.49 -36.92
C ARG A 6 -33.99 -59.19 -36.11
N ARG A 7 -33.06 -58.90 -35.17
CA ARG A 7 -32.97 -57.59 -34.52
C ARG A 7 -32.45 -56.58 -35.56
N GLN A 8 -33.32 -55.71 -36.04
CA GLN A 8 -32.91 -54.53 -36.80
C GLN A 8 -32.48 -53.44 -35.81
N SER A 9 -31.23 -53.02 -35.90
CA SER A 9 -30.66 -51.87 -35.22
C SER A 9 -31.17 -50.58 -35.87
N GLY A 10 -32.13 -49.91 -35.23
CA GLY A 10 -32.48 -48.53 -35.57
C GLY A 10 -31.47 -47.55 -34.97
N PRO A 11 -31.13 -46.44 -35.66
CA PRO A 11 -30.18 -45.46 -35.16
C PRO A 11 -30.76 -44.74 -33.93
N ARG A 12 -29.98 -44.65 -32.86
CA ARG A 12 -30.30 -43.82 -31.69
C ARG A 12 -30.37 -42.34 -32.12
N SER A 13 -31.39 -41.63 -31.66
CA SER A 13 -31.63 -40.23 -31.98
C SER A 13 -30.45 -39.33 -31.51
N PRO A 14 -30.27 -38.13 -32.11
CA PRO A 14 -29.14 -37.23 -31.83
C PRO A 14 -29.10 -36.64 -30.41
N GLU A 15 -30.06 -37.01 -29.56
CA GLU A 15 -30.43 -36.27 -28.35
C GLU A 15 -29.59 -36.61 -27.11
N GLN A 16 -28.65 -37.55 -27.23
CA GLN A 16 -27.81 -38.00 -26.10
C GLN A 16 -26.33 -37.59 -26.21
N ARG A 17 -26.00 -36.61 -27.06
CA ARG A 17 -24.64 -36.07 -27.16
C ARG A 17 -24.52 -34.60 -26.72
N LYS A 18 -25.23 -34.21 -25.66
CA LYS A 18 -24.83 -33.05 -24.86
C LYS A 18 -23.56 -33.42 -24.11
N LYS A 19 -22.42 -33.22 -24.78
CA LYS A 19 -21.12 -33.13 -24.14
C LYS A 19 -21.26 -32.13 -22.99
N GLN A 20 -21.04 -32.58 -21.76
CA GLN A 20 -20.69 -31.72 -20.64
C GLN A 20 -19.35 -31.07 -21.01
N HIS A 21 -19.41 -29.99 -21.78
CA HIS A 21 -18.37 -28.99 -21.77
C HIS A 21 -18.70 -28.13 -20.55
N THR A 22 -18.27 -28.61 -19.39
CA THR A 22 -18.15 -27.74 -18.22
C THR A 22 -17.09 -26.72 -18.61
N GLU A 23 -17.52 -25.51 -18.94
CA GLU A 23 -16.69 -24.34 -19.05
C GLU A 23 -15.93 -24.23 -17.72
N LYS A 24 -14.64 -24.64 -17.74
CA LYS A 24 -13.75 -24.39 -16.61
C LYS A 24 -13.67 -22.88 -16.49
N GLN A 25 -14.27 -22.34 -15.43
CA GLN A 25 -13.97 -21.01 -14.95
C GLN A 25 -12.44 -20.86 -14.92
N PRO A 26 -11.85 -19.75 -15.40
CA PRO A 26 -10.42 -19.56 -15.29
C PRO A 26 -10.05 -19.72 -13.82
N GLU A 27 -9.08 -20.59 -13.55
CA GLU A 27 -8.51 -20.78 -12.23
C GLU A 27 -7.86 -19.43 -11.88
N GLU A 28 -8.55 -18.62 -11.08
CA GLU A 28 -8.03 -17.33 -10.65
C GLU A 28 -6.74 -17.59 -9.88
N ASP A 29 -5.65 -16.95 -10.31
CA ASP A 29 -4.38 -17.04 -9.60
C ASP A 29 -4.61 -16.68 -8.13
N PRO A 30 -4.07 -17.44 -7.16
CA PRO A 30 -4.30 -17.17 -5.75
C PRO A 30 -3.79 -15.76 -5.40
N GLU A 31 -4.54 -15.04 -4.57
CA GLU A 31 -4.16 -13.69 -4.13
C GLU A 31 -2.83 -13.74 -3.37
N VAL A 32 -1.85 -12.94 -3.82
CA VAL A 32 -0.49 -12.94 -3.25
C VAL A 32 -0.30 -11.73 -2.33
N GLY A 33 0.05 -11.99 -1.07
CA GLY A 33 0.45 -10.96 -0.12
C GLY A 33 1.92 -10.55 -0.26
N ILE A 34 2.17 -9.24 -0.34
CA ILE A 34 3.53 -8.69 -0.42
C ILE A 34 3.87 -7.75 0.73
N THR A 35 5.18 -7.59 0.97
CA THR A 35 5.72 -6.56 1.86
C THR A 35 6.16 -5.35 1.05
N VAL A 36 5.73 -4.16 1.46
CA VAL A 36 6.01 -2.89 0.78
C VAL A 36 6.67 -1.88 1.71
N LYS A 37 7.46 -0.98 1.13
CA LYS A 37 8.00 0.23 1.78
C LYS A 37 7.16 1.41 1.32
N TYR A 38 6.79 2.26 2.27
CA TYR A 38 6.07 3.50 2.00
C TYR A 38 6.81 4.67 2.64
N ASP A 39 6.93 5.75 1.88
CA ASP A 39 7.47 7.03 2.36
C ASP A 39 6.67 8.18 1.76
N PHE A 40 6.56 9.28 2.51
CA PHE A 40 5.85 10.48 2.09
C PHE A 40 6.69 11.74 2.31
N GLY A 41 7.00 12.41 1.20
CA GLY A 41 7.77 13.65 1.19
C GLY A 41 6.88 14.87 1.07
N TRP A 42 7.13 15.91 1.87
CA TRP A 42 6.51 17.22 1.72
C TRP A 42 7.32 18.11 0.78
N ASP A 43 6.67 18.79 -0.17
CA ASP A 43 7.36 19.68 -1.10
C ASP A 43 7.92 20.93 -0.43
N LYS A 44 7.18 21.45 0.55
CA LYS A 44 7.68 22.53 1.39
C LYS A 44 8.56 21.92 2.46
N ARG A 45 9.86 22.25 2.42
CA ARG A 45 10.80 21.88 3.48
C ARG A 45 10.38 22.57 4.79
N GLY A 46 9.83 21.78 5.71
CA GLY A 46 9.51 22.22 7.06
C GLY A 46 10.74 22.24 7.94
N ASN A 47 10.82 23.20 8.86
CA ASN A 47 11.74 23.23 9.99
C ASN A 47 11.29 22.30 11.15
N GLY A 48 10.58 21.22 10.84
CA GLY A 48 10.09 20.21 11.80
C GLY A 48 8.82 20.56 12.59
N PHE A 49 8.39 21.82 12.58
CA PHE A 49 7.24 22.29 13.40
C PHE A 49 6.04 22.82 12.61
N ARG A 50 6.18 22.99 11.29
CA ARG A 50 5.12 23.56 10.44
C ARG A 50 4.64 22.51 9.45
N TYR A 51 3.41 22.06 9.65
CA TYR A 51 2.70 21.10 8.79
C TYR A 51 1.72 21.85 7.89
N ASP A 52 2.23 22.81 7.11
CA ASP A 52 1.44 23.72 6.27
C ASP A 52 1.81 23.60 4.79
N SER A 53 2.41 22.47 4.41
CA SER A 53 2.67 22.11 3.03
C SER A 53 1.36 21.99 2.26
N ARG A 54 1.30 22.65 1.09
CA ARG A 54 0.14 22.57 0.19
C ARG A 54 0.20 21.39 -0.76
N SER A 55 1.34 20.70 -0.80
CA SER A 55 1.55 19.51 -1.60
C SER A 55 2.59 18.58 -0.96
N GLY A 56 2.49 17.31 -1.34
CA GLY A 56 3.42 16.25 -0.96
C GLY A 56 3.32 15.07 -1.91
N ARG A 57 4.20 14.08 -1.75
CA ARG A 57 4.29 12.92 -2.63
C ARG A 57 4.46 11.66 -1.79
N GLY A 58 3.56 10.70 -1.97
CA GLY A 58 3.69 9.35 -1.45
C GLY A 58 4.31 8.44 -2.50
N SER A 59 5.16 7.52 -2.05
CA SER A 59 5.77 6.52 -2.93
C SER A 59 5.74 5.14 -2.29
N LEU A 60 5.44 4.13 -3.10
CA LEU A 60 5.29 2.74 -2.69
C LEU A 60 6.27 1.87 -3.46
N PHE A 61 7.08 1.11 -2.74
CA PHE A 61 8.09 0.22 -3.30
C PHE A 61 7.96 -1.19 -2.75
N GLY A 62 8.27 -2.21 -3.56
CA GLY A 62 8.37 -3.58 -3.07
C GLY A 62 9.57 -3.72 -2.12
N GLN A 63 9.39 -4.32 -0.94
CA GLN A 63 10.47 -4.46 0.05
C GLN A 63 11.65 -5.28 -0.47
N LEU A 64 11.35 -6.35 -1.22
CA LEU A 64 12.36 -7.31 -1.69
C LEU A 64 13.09 -6.80 -2.94
N THR A 65 12.34 -6.35 -3.94
CA THR A 65 12.89 -5.95 -5.24
C THR A 65 13.31 -4.50 -5.31
N ASN A 66 12.84 -3.66 -4.38
CA ASN A 66 12.90 -2.19 -4.47
C ASN A 66 12.29 -1.64 -5.78
N ALA A 67 11.42 -2.41 -6.44
CA ALA A 67 10.68 -1.93 -7.59
C ALA A 67 9.61 -0.91 -7.16
N CYS A 68 9.45 0.16 -7.95
CA CYS A 68 8.38 1.12 -7.74
C CYS A 68 7.03 0.47 -8.09
N LEU A 69 6.12 0.40 -7.12
CA LEU A 69 4.77 -0.15 -7.28
C LEU A 69 3.75 0.96 -7.55
N GLY A 70 4.07 2.19 -7.16
CA GLY A 70 3.23 3.35 -7.42
C GLY A 70 3.74 4.60 -6.71
N TYR A 71 3.28 5.74 -7.18
CA TYR A 71 3.49 7.03 -6.53
C TYR A 71 2.23 7.87 -6.68
N MET A 72 2.00 8.77 -5.73
CA MET A 72 0.85 9.68 -5.75
C MET A 72 1.28 11.06 -5.29
N VAL A 73 0.93 12.07 -6.09
CA VAL A 73 1.08 13.47 -5.68
C VAL A 73 -0.20 13.89 -4.99
N MET A 74 -0.08 14.45 -3.79
CA MET A 74 -1.19 15.05 -3.05
C MET A 74 -1.07 16.56 -3.11
N SER A 75 -2.18 17.26 -3.35
CA SER A 75 -2.22 18.72 -3.31
C SER A 75 -3.57 19.22 -2.81
N SER A 76 -3.51 20.26 -1.96
CA SER A 76 -4.66 21.07 -1.55
C SER A 76 -4.71 22.43 -2.26
N TYR A 77 -3.82 22.65 -3.23
CA TYR A 77 -3.74 23.91 -3.96
C TYR A 77 -3.55 23.72 -5.47
N CYS A 78 -4.37 24.43 -6.23
CA CYS A 78 -4.25 24.58 -7.66
C CYS A 78 -4.33 26.07 -8.01
N ARG A 79 -3.35 26.55 -8.79
CA ARG A 79 -3.28 27.96 -9.20
C ARG A 79 -4.50 28.40 -10.00
N LYS A 80 -5.00 27.53 -10.89
CA LYS A 80 -6.16 27.84 -11.75
C LYS A 80 -7.46 27.92 -10.93
N CYS A 81 -7.65 27.01 -9.97
CA CYS A 81 -8.74 27.13 -8.98
C CYS A 81 -8.66 28.45 -8.20
N ALA A 82 -7.46 28.85 -7.77
CA ALA A 82 -7.27 30.11 -7.04
C ALA A 82 -7.59 31.36 -7.90
N MET A 83 -7.50 31.24 -9.23
CA MET A 83 -7.90 32.27 -10.19
C MET A 83 -9.40 32.22 -10.56
N ARG A 84 -10.21 31.43 -9.85
CA ARG A 84 -11.65 31.25 -10.09
C ARG A 84 -11.99 30.61 -11.44
N ALA A 85 -11.09 29.82 -12.01
CA ALA A 85 -11.47 28.88 -13.05
C ALA A 85 -12.48 27.88 -12.48
N SER A 86 -13.55 27.58 -13.21
CA SER A 86 -14.56 26.63 -12.75
C SER A 86 -13.99 25.20 -12.74
N ALA A 87 -14.57 24.34 -11.91
CA ALA A 87 -14.21 22.92 -11.89
C ALA A 87 -14.54 22.32 -13.27
N GLY A 88 -13.52 21.85 -13.99
CA GLY A 88 -13.66 21.34 -15.37
C GLY A 88 -12.97 22.20 -16.43
N ASP A 89 -12.67 23.48 -16.14
CA ASP A 89 -11.94 24.36 -17.08
C ASP A 89 -10.46 24.00 -17.19
N HIS A 90 -9.98 23.11 -16.33
CA HIS A 90 -8.60 22.67 -16.31
C HIS A 90 -8.44 21.31 -15.63
N ASP A 91 -7.32 20.68 -15.93
CA ASP A 91 -6.82 19.54 -15.18
C ASP A 91 -6.39 19.98 -13.77
N CYS A 92 -7.30 19.78 -12.81
CA CYS A 92 -7.12 20.23 -11.45
C CYS A 92 -6.25 19.25 -10.67
N VAL A 93 -5.19 19.75 -10.06
CA VAL A 93 -4.30 18.96 -9.22
C VAL A 93 -4.75 18.86 -7.76
N CYS A 94 -5.81 19.57 -7.35
CA CYS A 94 -6.35 19.48 -6.00
C CYS A 94 -7.06 18.13 -5.82
N ASN A 95 -6.53 17.29 -4.95
CA ASN A 95 -7.08 15.96 -4.63
C ASN A 95 -7.16 15.69 -3.13
N HIS A 96 -6.88 16.73 -2.32
CA HIS A 96 -6.93 16.67 -0.87
C HIS A 96 -7.59 17.90 -0.28
N ASP A 97 -8.63 17.65 0.49
CA ASP A 97 -9.28 18.65 1.33
C ASP A 97 -8.89 18.40 2.80
N GLY A 98 -8.44 19.45 3.48
CA GLY A 98 -8.10 19.40 4.90
C GLY A 98 -6.64 19.73 5.20
N SER A 99 -6.16 19.26 6.35
CA SER A 99 -4.81 19.59 6.84
C SER A 99 -3.73 18.90 6.01
N ALA A 100 -2.54 19.51 5.95
CA ALA A 100 -1.39 18.92 5.26
C ALA A 100 -1.15 17.49 5.77
N LYS A 101 -1.11 17.29 7.10
CA LYS A 101 -0.90 15.98 7.74
C LYS A 101 -1.82 14.87 7.23
N GLY A 102 -3.02 15.19 6.78
CA GLY A 102 -3.96 14.20 6.24
C GLY A 102 -3.60 13.67 4.85
N MET A 103 -2.67 14.30 4.13
CA MET A 103 -2.27 13.87 2.78
C MET A 103 -1.52 12.54 2.81
N GLU A 104 -0.66 12.34 3.79
CA GLU A 104 0.14 11.13 3.94
C GLU A 104 -0.72 9.86 4.17
N PRO A 105 -1.63 9.79 5.16
CA PRO A 105 -2.49 8.62 5.35
C PRO A 105 -3.40 8.39 4.14
N ARG A 106 -3.90 9.47 3.51
CA ARG A 106 -4.75 9.36 2.33
C ARG A 106 -4.00 8.77 1.14
N ALA A 107 -2.77 9.23 0.88
CA ALA A 107 -1.92 8.68 -0.17
C ALA A 107 -1.56 7.21 0.10
N ALA A 108 -1.27 6.85 1.35
CA ALA A 108 -0.96 5.48 1.73
C ALA A 108 -2.12 4.53 1.41
N VAL A 109 -3.35 4.89 1.79
CA VAL A 109 -4.57 4.13 1.47
C VAL A 109 -4.74 3.96 -0.04
N GLN A 110 -4.59 5.05 -0.81
CA GLN A 110 -4.73 4.97 -2.27
C GLN A 110 -3.68 4.06 -2.90
N LEU A 111 -2.42 4.14 -2.46
CA LEU A 111 -1.33 3.35 -3.03
C LEU A 111 -1.33 1.88 -2.57
N CYS A 112 -1.76 1.59 -1.34
CA CYS A 112 -1.72 0.22 -0.80
C CYS A 112 -2.99 -0.58 -1.11
N LEU A 113 -4.16 0.07 -1.12
CA LEU A 113 -5.45 -0.61 -1.23
C LEU A 113 -6.14 -0.37 -2.57
N ASN A 114 -6.01 0.83 -3.15
CA ASN A 114 -6.72 1.21 -4.38
C ASN A 114 -5.81 1.26 -5.62
N ASN A 115 -4.63 0.62 -5.55
CA ASN A 115 -3.68 0.61 -6.65
C ASN A 115 -4.07 -0.44 -7.68
N LEU A 116 -4.57 0.04 -8.82
CA LEU A 116 -5.01 -0.80 -9.93
C LEU A 116 -3.94 -1.78 -10.42
N ASN A 117 -2.66 -1.40 -10.37
CA ASN A 117 -1.57 -2.28 -10.80
C ASN A 117 -1.44 -3.51 -9.89
N LEU A 118 -1.78 -3.39 -8.60
CA LEU A 118 -1.77 -4.50 -7.65
C LEU A 118 -3.04 -5.34 -7.81
N THR A 119 -4.20 -4.70 -7.90
CA THR A 119 -5.49 -5.38 -8.06
C THR A 119 -5.56 -6.19 -9.37
N GLN A 120 -5.02 -5.68 -10.47
CA GLN A 120 -5.03 -6.36 -11.78
C GLN A 120 -4.22 -7.65 -11.82
N VAL A 121 -3.22 -7.79 -10.94
CA VAL A 121 -2.36 -8.98 -10.84
C VAL A 121 -2.65 -9.81 -9.59
N ASN A 122 -3.81 -9.56 -8.95
CA ASN A 122 -4.25 -10.21 -7.72
C ASN A 122 -3.21 -10.19 -6.59
N VAL A 123 -2.58 -9.03 -6.38
CA VAL A 123 -1.60 -8.80 -5.30
C VAL A 123 -2.19 -7.85 -4.26
N ARG A 124 -1.98 -8.17 -2.98
CA ARG A 124 -2.36 -7.31 -1.85
C ARG A 124 -1.18 -6.98 -0.95
N VAL A 125 -1.32 -5.93 -0.14
CA VAL A 125 -0.31 -5.51 0.84
C VAL A 125 -0.57 -6.20 2.17
N ASP A 126 0.30 -7.14 2.55
CA ASP A 126 0.21 -7.84 3.84
C ASP A 126 1.01 -7.14 4.94
N THR A 127 2.14 -6.54 4.57
CA THR A 127 3.03 -5.86 5.50
C THR A 127 3.52 -4.54 4.93
N ILE A 128 3.41 -3.48 5.70
CA ILE A 128 3.93 -2.15 5.35
C ILE A 128 5.11 -1.78 6.25
N VAL A 129 6.21 -1.40 5.61
CA VAL A 129 7.36 -0.75 6.25
C VAL A 129 7.20 0.75 6.11
N THR A 130 7.02 1.45 7.23
CA THR A 130 6.74 2.88 7.26
C THR A 130 7.36 3.50 8.51
N ASP A 131 7.41 4.83 8.54
CA ASP A 131 7.76 5.60 9.72
C ASP A 131 6.88 5.26 10.92
N ARG A 132 7.28 5.67 12.13
CA ARG A 132 6.48 5.51 13.36
C ARG A 132 5.22 6.38 13.40
N ASP A 133 4.82 7.03 12.32
CA ASP A 133 3.59 7.80 12.34
C ASP A 133 2.38 6.87 12.50
N ALA A 134 1.68 7.05 13.62
CA ALA A 134 0.52 6.25 13.94
C ALA A 134 -0.65 6.56 13.00
N SER A 135 -0.69 7.77 12.42
CA SER A 135 -1.82 8.23 11.61
C SER A 135 -1.95 7.46 10.30
N THR A 136 -0.83 7.24 9.60
CA THR A 136 -0.74 6.49 8.34
C THR A 136 -1.19 5.05 8.52
N PHE A 137 -0.64 4.36 9.52
CA PHE A 137 -1.01 2.97 9.79
C PHE A 137 -2.46 2.82 10.26
N ALA A 138 -2.95 3.74 11.11
CA ALA A 138 -4.33 3.70 11.58
C ALA A 138 -5.33 3.87 10.42
N ALA A 139 -5.05 4.77 9.47
CA ALA A 139 -5.87 4.94 8.28
C ALA A 139 -5.89 3.69 7.40
N LEU A 140 -4.72 3.09 7.14
CA LEU A 140 -4.62 1.83 6.40
C LEU A 140 -5.39 0.70 7.06
N GLN A 141 -5.19 0.52 8.37
CA GLN A 141 -5.83 -0.56 9.10
C GLN A 141 -7.36 -0.41 9.19
N LYS A 142 -7.86 0.83 9.15
CA LYS A 142 -9.29 1.14 9.14
C LYS A 142 -9.95 0.84 7.78
N GLU A 143 -9.29 1.21 6.68
CA GLU A 143 -9.85 1.07 5.33
C GLU A 143 -9.56 -0.31 4.70
N SER A 144 -8.60 -1.06 5.24
CA SER A 144 -8.22 -2.37 4.72
C SER A 144 -9.28 -3.44 5.05
N PRO A 145 -9.67 -4.29 4.07
CA PRO A 145 -10.58 -5.40 4.31
C PRO A 145 -9.93 -6.56 5.09
N HIS A 146 -8.61 -6.57 5.21
CA HIS A 146 -7.81 -7.57 5.93
C HIS A 146 -6.81 -6.91 6.89
N PRO A 147 -6.31 -7.62 7.91
CA PRO A 147 -5.27 -7.09 8.79
C PRO A 147 -3.98 -6.80 7.99
N ILE A 148 -3.32 -5.67 8.30
CA ILE A 148 -2.02 -5.31 7.73
C ILE A 148 -1.00 -5.26 8.86
N ASN A 149 0.14 -5.92 8.67
CA ASN A 149 1.23 -5.85 9.62
C ASN A 149 2.04 -4.57 9.41
N ARG A 150 2.44 -3.91 10.50
CA ARG A 150 3.36 -2.77 10.46
C ARG A 150 4.76 -3.20 10.87
N LEU A 151 5.73 -2.87 10.03
CA LEU A 151 7.13 -2.81 10.39
C LEU A 151 7.58 -1.36 10.40
N VAL A 152 8.39 -1.00 11.38
CA VAL A 152 9.01 0.31 11.44
C VAL A 152 10.35 0.23 10.73
N ASP A 153 10.66 1.20 9.87
CA ASP A 153 11.95 1.22 9.19
C ASP A 153 13.13 1.35 10.17
N LEU A 154 14.28 0.83 9.74
CA LEU A 154 15.47 0.76 10.58
C LEU A 154 15.99 2.15 10.97
N ASN A 155 15.91 3.14 10.08
CA ASN A 155 16.48 4.47 10.31
C ASN A 155 15.71 5.18 11.43
N HIS A 156 14.38 5.13 11.39
CA HIS A 156 13.56 5.69 12.46
C HIS A 156 13.70 4.92 13.77
N ASN A 157 13.88 3.59 13.71
CA ASN A 157 14.18 2.80 14.90
C ASN A 157 15.50 3.19 15.57
N LEU A 158 16.58 3.28 14.79
CA LEU A 158 17.90 3.67 15.28
C LEU A 158 17.90 5.10 15.84
N LYS A 159 17.21 6.03 15.17
CA LYS A 159 17.07 7.41 15.65
C LYS A 159 16.34 7.47 17.00
N GLY A 160 15.29 6.68 17.19
CA GLY A 160 14.60 6.56 18.47
C GLY A 160 15.52 6.04 19.57
N PHE A 161 16.20 4.91 19.31
CA PHE A 161 17.13 4.32 20.26
C PHE A 161 18.28 5.26 20.64
N ASN A 162 18.86 5.97 19.66
CA ASN A 162 19.91 6.95 19.93
C ASN A 162 19.43 8.11 20.81
N ASN A 163 18.21 8.62 20.57
CA ASN A 163 17.63 9.65 21.43
C ASN A 163 17.50 9.16 22.88
N ASP A 164 17.04 7.93 23.07
CA ASP A 164 16.91 7.33 24.41
C ASP A 164 18.29 7.21 25.10
N LEU A 165 19.32 6.75 24.38
CA LEU A 165 20.70 6.72 24.88
C LEU A 165 21.21 8.12 25.27
N TYR A 166 20.92 9.14 24.47
CA TYR A 166 21.28 10.53 24.80
C TYR A 166 20.58 11.04 26.06
N LEU A 167 19.32 10.66 26.27
CA LEU A 167 18.59 10.99 27.49
C LEU A 167 19.20 10.29 28.71
N LEU A 168 19.52 9.00 28.59
CA LEU A 168 20.21 8.24 29.65
C LEU A 168 21.57 8.86 30.01
N LYS A 169 22.36 9.29 29.03
CA LYS A 169 23.63 10.01 29.28
C LYS A 169 23.43 11.31 30.06
N LYS A 170 22.30 12.00 29.89
CA LYS A 170 21.98 13.22 30.66
C LYS A 170 21.54 12.87 32.09
N SER A 171 20.80 11.78 32.27
CA SER A 171 20.29 11.34 33.58
C SER A 171 21.36 10.68 34.46
N PHE A 172 22.32 9.99 33.86
CA PHE A 172 23.36 9.24 34.58
C PHE A 172 24.74 9.83 34.31
N THR A 173 25.24 10.63 35.25
CA THR A 173 26.55 11.31 35.14
C THR A 173 27.72 10.34 35.05
N TRP A 174 27.62 9.13 35.59
CA TRP A 174 28.67 8.09 35.48
C TRP A 174 28.85 7.59 34.04
N LEU A 175 27.84 7.72 33.16
CA LEU A 175 27.98 7.50 31.72
C LEU A 175 28.73 8.63 31.00
N GLN A 176 29.10 9.72 31.68
CA GLN A 176 29.83 10.84 31.07
C GLN A 176 31.37 10.72 31.17
N GLY A 177 31.90 9.60 31.68
CA GLY A 177 33.36 9.41 31.87
C GLY A 177 33.92 8.03 31.50
N TRP A 178 33.08 7.13 30.96
CA TRP A 178 33.41 5.77 30.52
C TRP A 178 34.62 5.64 29.58
N GLU A 179 34.95 6.65 28.77
CA GLU A 179 36.17 6.68 27.94
C GLU A 179 37.46 6.53 28.77
N ARG A 180 37.45 6.95 30.05
CA ARG A 180 38.58 6.80 30.98
C ARG A 180 38.78 5.37 31.48
N TYR A 181 37.77 4.50 31.34
CA TYR A 181 37.77 3.14 31.87
C TYR A 181 38.20 2.07 30.84
N PHE A 182 38.24 2.42 29.54
CA PHE A 182 38.61 1.50 28.45
C PHE A 182 39.98 1.78 27.81
N GLN A 183 40.73 2.77 28.31
CA GLN A 183 42.16 2.91 28.00
C GLN A 183 42.96 1.96 28.90
N LYS A 184 43.21 0.74 28.41
CA LYS A 184 44.27 -0.15 28.90
C LYS A 184 45.10 -0.62 27.72
#